data_AF-A0A379PMB7-F1
#
_entry.id   AF-A0A379PMB7-F1
#
_cell.length_a   1.000
_cell.length_b   1.000
_cell.length_c   1.000
_cell.angle_alpha   90.00
_cell.angle_beta   90.00
_cell.angle_gamma   90.00
#
_symmetry.space_group_name_H-M   'P 1'
#
loop_
_entity.id
_entity.type
_entity.pdbx_description
1 polymer ?
#
loop_
_entity_poly.entity_id
_entity_poly.type
_entity_poly.pdbx_seq_one_letter_code
_entity_poly.pdbx_strand_id
1 'polypeptide(L)'
;MSRDLKNSFEKEFLYYRRFCDRLGKDVQRLQAERDRLAQEVRLHLLQGRFERDLSHTAAYALDIEHLTERVLDAIAQHMLSTKALILAESEASRGEFCIVASLGHEAAARKRVFTLNKIPVLALIEKDGGAATDLRRSLAPVLDFLGPGPFIWEYDEESGYAVAILGSIGQSEEIFCQQAEELSHTALTGLVHGLWRLRAREAVASETTNGQGLAAQPLGEVQRSDDRSSGPSMDPGRPTIRESEITAQLGLGGTILDVTVLAQADGEFRLLLRPSWGRGFRCVATYRRNSDRTYKDFSRLLAFVRGVCRYHGPLRVLEDSEPEVPVHQVSGMIFNTGTKPN
;
A
#
# COMPACT_ATOMS: atom_id res chain seq x y z
N MET A 1 37.20 47.01 52.82
CA MET A 1 35.93 47.33 52.15
C MET A 1 36.02 47.40 50.61
N SER A 2 37.03 48.04 49.99
CA SER A 2 37.10 48.12 48.50
C SER A 2 37.42 46.79 47.78
N ARG A 3 38.13 45.85 48.42
CA ARG A 3 38.47 44.53 47.84
C ARG A 3 37.29 43.55 47.82
N ASP A 4 36.42 43.57 48.83
CA ASP A 4 35.30 42.64 48.95
C ASP A 4 34.21 42.92 47.91
N LEU A 5 33.96 44.20 47.61
CA LEU A 5 33.06 44.64 46.54
C LEU A 5 33.57 44.24 45.14
N LYS A 6 34.88 44.36 44.89
CA LYS A 6 35.50 43.91 43.63
C LYS A 6 35.38 42.39 43.46
N ASN A 7 35.60 41.62 44.52
CA ASN A 7 35.45 40.17 44.51
C ASN A 7 33.99 39.70 44.34
N SER A 8 33.01 40.48 44.82
CA SER A 8 31.58 40.20 44.62
C SER A 8 31.18 40.42 43.17
N PHE A 9 31.57 41.56 42.60
CA PHE A 9 31.25 41.90 41.21
C PHE A 9 31.89 40.92 40.21
N GLU A 10 33.14 40.50 40.45
CA GLU A 10 33.82 39.54 39.58
C GLU A 10 33.12 38.17 39.57
N LYS A 11 32.62 37.72 40.73
CA LYS A 11 31.84 36.48 40.83
C LYS A 11 30.51 36.58 40.09
N GLU A 12 29.80 37.69 40.25
CA GLU A 12 28.54 37.95 39.53
C GLU A 12 28.76 38.02 38.01
N PHE A 13 29.80 38.72 37.57
CA PHE A 13 30.16 38.81 36.16
C PHE A 13 30.49 37.43 35.56
N LEU A 14 31.30 36.62 36.25
CA LEU A 14 31.60 35.25 35.82
C LEU A 14 30.36 34.35 35.80
N TYR A 15 29.44 34.54 36.75
CA TYR A 15 28.16 33.85 36.76
C TYR A 15 27.34 34.18 35.52
N TYR A 16 27.15 35.47 35.21
CA TYR A 16 26.38 35.90 34.04
C TYR A 16 27.05 35.47 32.73
N ARG A 17 28.38 35.53 32.63
CA ARG A 17 29.10 35.00 31.46
C ARG A 17 28.81 33.52 31.23
N ARG A 18 28.95 32.67 32.26
CA ARG A 18 28.63 31.23 32.16
C ARG A 18 27.16 30.97 31.90
N PHE A 19 26.28 31.84 32.36
CA PHE A 19 24.85 31.75 32.07
C PHE A 19 24.57 32.07 30.60
N CYS A 20 25.12 33.15 30.06
CA CYS A 20 25.04 33.48 28.63
C CYS A 20 25.64 32.38 27.75
N ASP A 21 26.80 31.82 28.13
CA ASP A 21 27.42 30.71 27.39
C ASP A 21 26.53 29.46 27.37
N ARG A 22 25.83 29.16 28.47
CA ARG A 22 24.86 28.06 28.54
C ARG A 22 23.63 28.33 27.69
N LEU A 23 23.04 29.52 27.81
CA LEU A 23 21.90 29.91 26.97
C LEU A 23 22.25 29.87 25.49
N GLY A 24 23.45 30.30 25.10
CA GLY A 24 23.93 30.21 23.71
C GLY A 24 23.97 28.77 23.20
N LYS A 25 24.49 27.84 24.00
CA LYS A 25 24.52 26.40 23.66
C LYS A 25 23.12 25.80 23.58
N ASP A 26 22.23 26.17 24.50
CA ASP A 26 20.84 25.68 24.50
C ASP A 26 20.09 26.18 23.27
N VAL A 27 20.27 27.45 22.87
CA VAL A 27 19.68 27.99 21.64
C VAL A 27 20.21 27.25 20.40
N GLN A 28 21.53 27.00 20.32
CA GLN A 28 22.11 26.24 19.20
C GLN A 28 21.56 24.81 19.13
N ARG A 29 21.39 24.16 20.28
CA ARG A 29 20.79 22.81 20.34
C ARG A 29 19.34 22.83 19.87
N LEU A 30 18.54 23.78 20.34
CA LEU A 30 17.15 23.93 19.92
C LEU A 30 17.01 24.28 18.42
N GLN A 31 17.95 25.05 17.87
CA GLN A 31 18.00 25.32 16.44
C GLN A 31 18.28 24.04 15.64
N ALA A 32 19.30 23.27 16.03
CA ALA A 32 19.60 22.00 15.37
C ALA A 32 18.44 20.99 15.46
N GLU A 33 17.76 20.93 16.62
CA GLU A 33 16.59 20.07 16.81
C GLU A 33 15.40 20.52 15.95
N ARG A 34 15.15 21.83 15.86
CA ARG A 34 14.13 22.40 14.96
C ARG A 34 14.42 22.05 13.51
N ASP A 35 15.66 22.21 13.05
CA ASP A 35 16.05 21.95 11.67
C ASP A 35 15.87 20.47 11.32
N ARG A 36 16.26 19.57 12.24
CA ARG A 36 16.00 18.14 12.13
C ARG A 36 14.51 17.83 12.00
N LEU A 37 13.68 18.35 12.90
CA LEU A 37 12.22 18.11 12.86
C LEU A 37 11.58 18.70 11.60
N ALA A 38 12.04 19.86 11.15
CA ALA A 38 11.57 20.47 9.90
C ALA A 38 11.91 19.59 8.68
N GLN A 39 13.09 18.96 8.68
CA GLN A 39 13.47 18.00 7.67
C GLN A 39 12.58 16.75 7.73
N GLU A 40 12.39 16.13 8.89
CA GLU A 40 11.50 14.97 9.08
C GLU A 40 10.05 15.26 8.60
N VAL A 41 9.49 16.43 8.93
CA VAL A 41 8.16 16.84 8.45
C VAL A 41 8.14 16.97 6.93
N ARG A 42 9.19 17.55 6.32
CA ARG A 42 9.28 17.67 4.86
C ARG A 42 9.32 16.30 4.19
N LEU A 43 10.03 15.33 4.77
CA LEU A 43 10.10 13.95 4.28
C LEU A 43 8.72 13.30 4.29
N HIS A 44 8.01 13.34 5.41
CA HIS A 44 6.66 12.78 5.51
C HIS A 44 5.65 13.44 4.56
N LEU A 45 5.76 14.76 4.35
CA LEU A 45 4.90 15.45 3.37
C LEU A 45 5.18 15.04 1.93
N LEU A 46 6.45 14.75 1.60
CA LEU A 46 6.84 14.24 0.28
C LEU A 46 6.34 12.81 0.09
N GLN A 47 6.57 11.94 1.06
CA GLN A 47 6.07 10.57 1.06
C GLN A 47 4.54 10.52 0.89
N GLY A 48 3.79 11.31 1.68
CA GLY A 48 2.34 11.36 1.56
C GLY A 48 1.82 12.00 0.25
N ARG A 49 2.63 12.77 -0.48
CA ARG A 49 2.30 13.19 -1.86
C ARG A 49 2.56 12.05 -2.83
N PHE A 50 3.71 11.41 -2.72
CA PHE A 50 4.10 10.28 -3.55
C PHE A 50 3.09 9.12 -3.47
N GLU A 51 2.68 8.74 -2.25
CA GLU A 51 1.66 7.72 -2.02
C GLU A 51 0.32 8.06 -2.70
N ARG A 52 -0.10 9.32 -2.65
CA ARG A 52 -1.34 9.78 -3.29
C ARG A 52 -1.24 9.73 -4.81
N ASP A 53 -0.12 10.17 -5.37
CA ASP A 53 0.11 10.16 -6.81
C ASP A 53 0.16 8.72 -7.35
N LEU A 54 0.80 7.79 -6.62
CA LEU A 54 0.80 6.37 -6.96
C LEU A 54 -0.59 5.75 -6.81
N SER A 55 -1.34 6.08 -5.76
CA SER A 55 -2.71 5.59 -5.57
C SER A 55 -3.63 6.04 -6.72
N HIS A 56 -3.50 7.29 -7.14
CA HIS A 56 -4.21 7.84 -8.29
C HIS A 56 -3.79 7.12 -9.58
N THR A 57 -2.47 6.95 -9.79
CA THR A 57 -1.93 6.23 -10.95
C THR A 57 -2.45 4.80 -11.02
N ALA A 58 -2.45 4.07 -9.90
CA ALA A 58 -2.99 2.71 -9.81
C ALA A 58 -4.52 2.65 -10.05
N ALA A 59 -5.27 3.70 -9.71
CA ALA A 59 -6.71 3.75 -9.94
C ALA A 59 -7.08 3.95 -11.41
N TYR A 60 -6.32 4.81 -12.11
CA TYR A 60 -6.62 5.24 -13.48
C TYR A 60 -5.79 4.55 -14.55
N ALA A 61 -4.89 3.63 -14.19
CA ALA A 61 -4.12 2.86 -15.15
C ALA A 61 -5.05 2.07 -16.10
N LEU A 62 -4.76 2.15 -17.40
CA LEU A 62 -5.49 1.45 -18.46
C LEU A 62 -4.86 0.09 -18.78
N ASP A 63 -3.53 0.04 -18.79
CA ASP A 63 -2.72 -1.15 -19.05
C ASP A 63 -1.43 -1.12 -18.20
N ILE A 64 -0.64 -2.20 -18.29
CA ILE A 64 0.60 -2.37 -17.53
C ILE A 64 1.68 -1.37 -17.98
N GLU A 65 1.74 -1.07 -19.28
CA GLU A 65 2.73 -0.13 -19.81
C GLU A 65 2.47 1.29 -19.28
N HIS A 66 1.22 1.75 -19.34
CA HIS A 66 0.80 3.03 -18.79
C HIS A 66 1.01 3.10 -17.27
N LEU A 67 0.70 2.03 -16.54
CA LEU A 67 0.96 1.97 -15.10
C LEU A 67 2.44 2.16 -14.79
N THR A 68 3.30 1.38 -15.43
CA THR A 68 4.75 1.38 -15.16
C THR A 68 5.42 2.68 -15.56
N GLU A 69 5.04 3.27 -16.70
CA GLU A 69 5.54 4.60 -17.12
C GLU A 69 5.14 5.69 -16.12
N ARG A 70 3.89 5.69 -15.65
CA ARG A 70 3.40 6.71 -14.71
C ARG A 70 4.00 6.55 -13.32
N VAL A 71 4.29 5.32 -12.89
CA VAL A 71 5.05 5.05 -11.66
C VAL A 71 6.47 5.61 -11.78
N LEU A 72 7.14 5.41 -12.92
CA LEU A 72 8.47 5.99 -13.16
C LEU A 72 8.45 7.52 -13.19
N ASP A 73 7.42 8.13 -13.77
CA ASP A 73 7.24 9.59 -13.73
C ASP A 73 7.10 10.08 -12.28
N ALA A 74 6.34 9.38 -11.45
CA ALA A 74 6.21 9.71 -10.04
C ALA A 74 7.54 9.56 -9.30
N ILE A 75 8.31 8.50 -9.57
CA ILE A 75 9.67 8.32 -9.03
C ILE A 75 10.58 9.48 -9.46
N ALA A 76 10.55 9.88 -10.74
CA ALA A 76 11.34 10.99 -11.25
C ALA A 76 11.01 12.34 -10.57
N GLN A 77 9.73 12.55 -10.25
CA GLN A 77 9.25 13.80 -9.65
C GLN A 77 9.56 13.90 -8.15
N HIS A 78 9.45 12.78 -7.43
CA HIS A 78 9.51 12.78 -5.96
C HIS A 78 10.84 12.27 -5.42
N MET A 79 11.57 11.44 -6.17
CA MET A 79 12.89 10.95 -5.78
C MET A 79 14.00 11.69 -6.52
N LEU A 80 15.12 11.94 -5.84
CA LEU A 80 16.36 12.45 -6.43
C LEU A 80 17.07 11.36 -7.26
N SER A 81 16.35 10.78 -8.21
CA SER A 81 16.79 9.72 -9.09
C SER A 81 17.29 10.28 -10.40
N THR A 82 18.33 9.65 -10.95
CA THR A 82 18.82 9.95 -12.31
C THR A 82 18.31 8.94 -13.31
N LYS A 83 18.19 7.68 -12.87
CA LYS A 83 17.72 6.54 -13.65
C LYS A 83 16.90 5.63 -12.76
N ALA A 84 15.91 4.97 -13.34
CA ALA A 84 15.12 3.96 -12.66
C ALA A 84 14.63 2.91 -13.65
N LEU A 85 14.42 1.69 -13.18
CA LEU A 85 13.91 0.57 -13.96
C LEU A 85 12.80 -0.13 -13.20
N ILE A 86 11.79 -0.54 -13.94
CA ILE A 86 10.82 -1.53 -13.49
C ILE A 86 11.10 -2.81 -14.28
N LEU A 87 11.33 -3.89 -13.53
CA LEU A 87 11.69 -5.18 -14.05
C LEU A 87 10.59 -6.18 -13.72
N ALA A 88 10.32 -7.10 -14.64
CA ALA A 88 9.45 -8.25 -14.40
C ALA A 88 10.24 -9.54 -14.59
N GLU A 89 10.06 -10.48 -13.68
CA GLU A 89 10.61 -11.82 -13.81
C GLU A 89 9.86 -12.57 -14.91
N SER A 90 10.60 -13.18 -15.85
CA SER A 90 9.99 -13.91 -16.98
C SER A 90 9.28 -15.19 -16.53
N GLU A 91 9.84 -15.88 -15.54
CA GLU A 91 9.25 -17.05 -14.88
C GLU A 91 9.63 -17.00 -13.40
N ALA A 92 8.64 -17.23 -12.53
CA ALA A 92 8.82 -17.12 -11.09
C ALA A 92 10.03 -17.95 -10.60
N SER A 93 10.91 -17.32 -9.83
CA SER A 93 12.13 -17.93 -9.23
C SER A 93 13.22 -18.39 -10.21
N ARG A 94 13.16 -17.97 -11.48
CA ARG A 94 14.20 -18.28 -12.48
C ARG A 94 15.36 -17.27 -12.46
N GLY A 95 15.14 -16.09 -11.88
CA GLY A 95 16.15 -15.02 -11.81
C GLY A 95 16.41 -14.34 -13.15
N GLU A 96 15.54 -14.53 -14.14
CA GLU A 96 15.58 -13.85 -15.43
C GLU A 96 14.61 -12.66 -15.41
N PHE A 97 15.15 -11.45 -15.46
CA PHE A 97 14.39 -10.19 -15.39
C PHE A 97 14.41 -9.45 -16.72
N CYS A 98 13.23 -9.06 -17.19
CA CYS A 98 13.04 -8.24 -18.38
C CYS A 98 12.68 -6.81 -17.98
N ILE A 99 13.16 -5.81 -18.73
CA ILE A 99 12.80 -4.41 -18.50
C ILE A 99 11.39 -4.16 -19.04
N VAL A 100 10.47 -3.81 -18.15
CA VAL A 100 9.11 -3.39 -18.51
C VAL A 100 9.09 -1.91 -18.85
N ALA A 101 9.70 -1.10 -17.97
CA ALA A 101 9.80 0.34 -18.17
C ALA A 101 11.15 0.86 -17.66
N SER A 102 11.62 1.95 -18.26
CA SER A 102 12.91 2.56 -17.92
C SER A 102 12.85 4.09 -17.96
N LEU A 103 13.42 4.72 -16.95
CA LEU A 103 13.64 6.16 -16.84
C LEU A 103 15.13 6.46 -17.05
N GLY A 104 15.45 7.45 -17.89
CA GLY A 104 16.82 7.87 -18.16
C GLY A 104 17.61 6.94 -19.10
N HIS A 105 16.91 6.09 -19.87
CA HIS A 105 17.49 5.19 -20.87
C HIS A 105 16.74 5.28 -22.21
N GLU A 106 17.41 4.95 -23.31
CA GLU A 106 16.79 4.87 -24.64
C GLU A 106 15.79 3.71 -24.72
N ALA A 107 14.71 3.87 -25.47
CA ALA A 107 13.66 2.85 -25.63
C ALA A 107 14.17 1.51 -26.17
N ALA A 108 15.26 1.52 -26.96
CA ALA A 108 15.92 0.31 -27.45
C ALA A 108 16.45 -0.60 -26.33
N ALA A 109 16.70 -0.04 -25.14
CA ALA A 109 17.20 -0.78 -24.00
C ALA A 109 16.16 -1.71 -23.35
N ARG A 110 14.85 -1.52 -23.61
CA ARG A 110 13.76 -2.35 -23.04
C ARG A 110 13.86 -3.84 -23.39
N LYS A 111 14.60 -4.21 -24.45
CA LYS A 111 14.80 -5.61 -24.88
C LYS A 111 15.85 -6.37 -24.06
N ARG A 112 16.47 -5.74 -23.07
CA ARG A 112 17.54 -6.35 -22.27
C ARG A 112 16.95 -7.28 -21.21
N VAL A 113 17.57 -8.45 -21.09
CA VAL A 113 17.28 -9.45 -20.05
C VAL A 113 18.47 -9.52 -19.11
N PHE A 114 18.21 -9.52 -17.81
CA PHE A 114 19.21 -9.69 -16.77
C PHE A 114 19.05 -11.06 -16.12
N THR A 115 20.16 -11.75 -15.87
CA THR A 115 20.17 -13.01 -15.14
C THR A 115 20.85 -12.80 -13.79
N LEU A 116 20.12 -13.00 -12.70
CA LEU A 116 20.58 -12.81 -11.34
C LEU A 116 20.72 -14.17 -10.63
N ASN A 117 21.91 -14.46 -10.11
CA ASN A 117 22.19 -15.74 -9.44
C ASN A 117 21.52 -15.85 -8.05
N LYS A 118 21.36 -14.72 -7.38
CA LYS A 118 20.69 -14.61 -6.08
C LYS A 118 19.90 -13.31 -6.10
N ILE A 119 18.60 -13.40 -5.87
CA ILE A 119 17.68 -12.27 -5.93
C ILE A 119 17.47 -11.76 -4.50
N PRO A 120 18.05 -10.62 -4.10
CA PRO A 120 17.73 -10.03 -2.81
C PRO A 120 16.31 -9.43 -2.87
N VAL A 121 15.55 -9.53 -1.77
CA VAL A 121 14.27 -8.82 -1.62
C VAL A 121 14.50 -7.31 -1.56
N LEU A 122 15.53 -6.88 -0.83
CA LEU A 122 15.93 -5.48 -0.69
C LEU A 122 17.45 -5.40 -0.72
N ALA A 123 18.00 -4.43 -1.46
CA ALA A 123 19.41 -4.10 -1.40
C ALA A 123 19.63 -2.59 -1.58
N LEU A 124 20.28 -1.97 -0.60
CA LEU A 124 20.79 -0.61 -0.69
C LEU A 124 22.31 -0.66 -0.88
N ILE A 125 22.81 -0.05 -1.95
CA ILE A 125 24.23 0.00 -2.30
C ILE A 125 24.66 1.46 -2.34
N GLU A 126 25.36 1.87 -1.28
CA GLU A 126 26.03 3.16 -1.23
C GLU A 126 27.28 3.16 -2.12
N LYS A 127 27.65 4.34 -2.65
CA LYS A 127 28.78 4.49 -3.58
C LYS A 127 30.10 3.99 -2.99
N ASP A 128 30.33 4.25 -1.71
CA ASP A 128 31.60 4.01 -1.02
C ASP A 128 31.78 2.57 -0.49
N GLY A 129 30.93 1.63 -0.92
CA GLY A 129 31.21 0.19 -0.74
C GLY A 129 30.77 -0.39 0.59
N GLY A 130 29.84 0.25 1.31
CA GLY A 130 29.26 -0.28 2.54
C GLY A 130 28.40 -1.54 2.38
N ALA A 131 27.93 -1.84 1.16
CA ALA A 131 27.14 -3.04 0.91
C ALA A 131 28.00 -4.31 0.93
N ALA A 132 27.47 -5.39 1.52
CA ALA A 132 28.09 -6.71 1.47
C ALA A 132 28.45 -7.06 0.02
N THR A 133 29.73 -7.37 -0.22
CA THR A 133 30.30 -7.65 -1.56
C THR A 133 29.46 -8.64 -2.39
N ASP A 134 28.75 -9.53 -1.71
CA ASP A 134 27.90 -10.52 -2.34
C ASP A 134 26.61 -9.93 -2.94
N LEU A 135 25.97 -8.94 -2.30
CA LEU A 135 24.78 -8.25 -2.85
C LEU A 135 25.15 -7.48 -4.13
N ARG A 136 26.29 -6.78 -4.09
CA ARG A 136 26.79 -6.03 -5.24
C ARG A 136 27.17 -6.96 -6.39
N ARG A 137 27.72 -8.15 -6.10
CA ARG A 137 28.01 -9.17 -7.12
C ARG A 137 26.73 -9.74 -7.72
N SER A 138 25.70 -9.99 -6.91
CA SER A 138 24.42 -10.50 -7.36
C SER A 138 23.69 -9.53 -8.29
N LEU A 139 23.73 -8.22 -8.01
CA LEU A 139 23.07 -7.17 -8.78
C LEU A 139 23.98 -6.51 -9.82
N ALA A 140 25.20 -7.02 -10.01
CA ALA A 140 26.18 -6.46 -10.94
C ALA A 140 25.62 -6.23 -12.37
N PRO A 141 24.85 -7.15 -12.98
CA PRO A 141 24.30 -6.93 -14.32
C PRO A 141 23.39 -5.70 -14.43
N VAL A 142 22.63 -5.39 -13.37
CA VAL A 142 21.71 -4.25 -13.30
C VAL A 142 22.49 -2.96 -13.01
N LEU A 143 23.45 -3.02 -12.09
CA LEU A 143 24.33 -1.90 -11.75
C LEU A 143 25.17 -1.45 -12.94
N ASP A 144 25.75 -2.39 -13.69
CA ASP A 144 26.56 -2.10 -14.87
C ASP A 144 25.74 -1.40 -15.96
N PHE A 145 24.44 -1.65 -16.00
CA PHE A 145 23.52 -1.00 -16.93
C PHE A 145 23.08 0.38 -16.47
N LEU A 146 22.73 0.55 -15.19
CA LEU A 146 22.33 1.85 -14.62
C LEU A 146 23.50 2.83 -14.54
N GLY A 147 24.70 2.35 -14.21
CA GLY A 147 25.91 3.13 -14.04
C GLY A 147 26.25 3.42 -12.57
N PRO A 148 27.25 4.28 -12.32
CA PRO A 148 27.73 4.54 -10.97
C PRO A 148 26.79 5.46 -10.19
N GLY A 149 26.58 5.17 -8.91
CA GLY A 149 25.80 6.00 -8.00
C GLY A 149 25.26 5.21 -6.81
N PRO A 150 24.64 5.88 -5.83
CA PRO A 150 23.84 5.20 -4.82
C PRO A 150 22.67 4.50 -5.50
N PHE A 151 22.43 3.26 -5.11
CA PHE A 151 21.49 2.38 -5.79
C PHE A 151 20.59 1.69 -4.78
N ILE A 152 19.31 1.58 -5.09
CA ILE A 152 18.38 0.73 -4.36
C ILE A 152 17.68 -0.24 -5.30
N TRP A 153 17.54 -1.47 -4.81
CA TRP A 153 16.80 -2.55 -5.40
C TRP A 153 15.74 -3.01 -4.42
N GLU A 154 14.52 -3.21 -4.91
CA GLU A 154 13.47 -3.87 -4.18
C GLU A 154 12.70 -4.82 -5.10
N TYR A 155 12.40 -6.02 -4.59
CA TYR A 155 11.78 -7.09 -5.33
C TYR A 155 10.65 -7.72 -4.51
N ASP A 156 9.50 -7.87 -5.16
CA ASP A 156 8.36 -8.58 -4.60
C ASP A 156 8.21 -9.96 -5.27
N GLU A 157 8.48 -11.01 -4.49
CA GLU A 157 8.41 -12.41 -4.93
C GLU A 157 7.01 -12.83 -5.38
N GLU A 158 5.95 -12.26 -4.79
CA GLU A 158 4.58 -12.66 -5.11
C GLU A 158 4.11 -12.12 -6.47
N SER A 159 4.45 -10.86 -6.80
CA SER A 159 4.12 -10.28 -8.09
C SER A 159 5.12 -10.63 -9.19
N GLY A 160 6.37 -10.93 -8.84
CA GLY A 160 7.48 -11.11 -9.76
C GLY A 160 8.04 -9.80 -10.31
N TYR A 161 7.76 -8.66 -9.66
CA TYR A 161 8.24 -7.34 -10.10
C TYR A 161 9.33 -6.80 -9.19
N ALA A 162 10.31 -6.12 -9.78
CA ALA A 162 11.34 -5.40 -9.07
C ALA A 162 11.41 -3.93 -9.51
N VAL A 163 11.77 -3.07 -8.58
CA VAL A 163 12.05 -1.66 -8.81
C VAL A 163 13.54 -1.41 -8.49
N ALA A 164 14.24 -0.82 -9.43
CA ALA A 164 15.65 -0.51 -9.31
C ALA A 164 15.88 0.99 -9.56
N ILE A 165 16.42 1.73 -8.60
CA ILE A 165 16.53 3.20 -8.65
C ILE A 165 17.97 3.61 -8.40
N LEU A 166 18.50 4.45 -9.29
CA LEU A 166 19.83 5.05 -9.16
C LEU A 166 19.69 6.52 -8.76
N GLY A 167 20.19 6.85 -7.58
CA GLY A 167 20.24 8.22 -7.07
C GLY A 167 21.29 9.08 -7.78
N SER A 168 21.16 10.39 -7.65
CA SER A 168 22.16 11.35 -8.15
C SER A 168 23.45 11.33 -7.32
N ILE A 169 24.60 11.47 -8.00
CA ILE A 169 25.91 11.59 -7.34
C ILE A 169 26.09 13.01 -6.80
N GLY A 170 26.54 13.16 -5.55
CA GLY A 170 26.93 14.45 -4.97
C GLY A 170 26.23 14.73 -3.64
N GLN A 171 25.93 16.01 -3.36
CA GLN A 171 25.30 16.43 -2.09
C GLN A 171 23.91 15.85 -1.86
N SER A 172 23.26 15.36 -2.91
CA SER A 172 21.95 14.72 -2.87
C SER A 172 22.00 13.23 -2.52
N GLU A 173 23.20 12.63 -2.45
CA GLU A 173 23.39 11.21 -2.15
C GLU A 173 22.88 10.83 -0.75
N GLU A 174 23.23 11.62 0.26
CA GLU A 174 22.81 11.37 1.63
C GLU A 174 21.28 11.46 1.78
N ILE A 175 20.67 12.44 1.11
CA ILE A 175 19.21 12.60 1.08
C ILE A 175 18.54 11.42 0.38
N PHE A 176 19.12 10.94 -0.72
CA PHE A 176 18.63 9.76 -1.42
C PHE A 176 18.72 8.52 -0.51
N CYS A 177 19.87 8.21 0.09
CA CYS A 177 20.03 7.03 0.93
C CYS A 177 19.09 7.03 2.15
N GLN A 178 18.84 8.20 2.75
CA GLN A 178 17.89 8.34 3.85
C GLN A 178 16.44 8.01 3.46
N GLN A 179 16.06 8.20 2.20
CA GLN A 179 14.69 8.05 1.71
C GLN A 179 14.47 6.83 0.82
N ALA A 180 15.55 6.27 0.28
CA ALA A 180 15.51 5.32 -0.82
C ALA A 180 14.64 4.12 -0.45
N GLU A 181 14.84 3.55 0.74
CA GLU A 181 14.12 2.37 1.21
C GLU A 181 12.62 2.60 1.34
N GLU A 182 12.20 3.67 2.01
CA GLU A 182 10.77 3.94 2.18
C GLU A 182 10.10 4.26 0.84
N LEU A 183 10.74 5.07 0.00
CA LEU A 183 10.16 5.46 -1.28
C LEU A 183 10.20 4.34 -2.32
N SER A 184 11.23 3.48 -2.34
CA SER A 184 11.23 2.29 -3.19
C SER A 184 10.10 1.34 -2.79
N HIS A 185 9.88 1.19 -1.47
CA HIS A 185 8.86 0.30 -0.95
C HIS A 185 7.46 0.79 -1.29
N THR A 186 7.23 2.09 -1.11
CA THR A 186 6.00 2.74 -1.53
C THR A 186 5.79 2.62 -3.05
N ALA A 187 6.84 2.78 -3.86
CA ALA A 187 6.77 2.65 -5.31
C ALA A 187 6.37 1.24 -5.75
N LEU A 188 7.06 0.22 -5.20
CA LEU A 188 6.79 -1.18 -5.51
C LEU A 188 5.39 -1.58 -5.04
N THR A 189 4.99 -1.19 -3.83
CA THR A 189 3.64 -1.44 -3.31
C THR A 189 2.57 -0.80 -4.18
N GLY A 190 2.78 0.45 -4.60
CA GLY A 190 1.87 1.17 -5.50
C GLY A 190 1.74 0.49 -6.87
N LEU A 191 2.87 0.04 -7.42
CA LEU A 191 2.92 -0.72 -8.67
C LEU A 191 2.15 -2.04 -8.53
N VAL A 192 2.45 -2.84 -7.52
CA VAL A 192 1.81 -4.14 -7.26
C VAL A 192 0.31 -3.97 -7.10
N HIS A 193 -0.14 -2.98 -6.34
CA HIS A 193 -1.56 -2.67 -6.20
C HIS A 193 -2.23 -2.28 -7.53
N GLY A 194 -1.56 -1.48 -8.38
CA GLY A 194 -2.04 -1.18 -9.73
C GLY A 194 -2.15 -2.43 -10.61
N LEU A 195 -1.16 -3.32 -10.57
CA LEU A 195 -1.16 -4.58 -11.32
C LEU A 195 -2.32 -5.49 -10.90
N TRP A 196 -2.57 -5.62 -9.60
CA TRP A 196 -3.72 -6.41 -9.11
C TRP A 196 -5.06 -5.85 -9.59
N ARG A 197 -5.21 -4.52 -9.65
CA ARG A 197 -6.42 -3.88 -10.19
C ARG A 197 -6.61 -4.14 -11.68
N LEU A 198 -5.54 -4.02 -12.46
CA LEU A 198 -5.59 -4.32 -13.89
C LEU A 198 -5.99 -5.78 -14.15
N ARG A 199 -5.34 -6.73 -13.47
CA ARG A 199 -5.67 -8.17 -13.55
C ARG A 199 -7.12 -8.44 -13.14
N ALA A 200 -7.63 -7.76 -12.11
CA ALA A 200 -9.02 -7.91 -11.70
C ALA A 200 -10.00 -7.42 -12.78
N ARG A 201 -9.70 -6.31 -13.46
CA ARG A 201 -10.51 -5.79 -14.58
C ARG A 201 -10.52 -6.76 -15.77
N GLU A 202 -9.36 -7.31 -16.12
CA GLU A 202 -9.23 -8.30 -17.20
C GLU A 202 -10.01 -9.59 -16.92
N ALA A 203 -10.00 -10.05 -15.67
CA ALA A 203 -10.76 -11.22 -15.25
C ALA A 203 -12.27 -11.01 -15.43
N VAL A 204 -12.79 -9.85 -15.01
CA VAL A 204 -14.21 -9.48 -15.18
C VAL A 204 -14.57 -9.39 -16.66
N ALA A 205 -13.73 -8.75 -17.49
CA ALA A 205 -13.98 -8.62 -18.93
C ALA A 205 -14.03 -9.98 -19.65
N SER A 206 -13.16 -10.92 -19.25
CA SER A 206 -13.10 -12.28 -19.81
C SER A 206 -14.32 -13.13 -19.45
N GLU A 207 -14.90 -12.94 -18.26
CA GLU A 207 -16.13 -13.63 -17.84
C GLU A 207 -17.36 -13.16 -18.63
N THR A 208 -17.46 -11.86 -18.95
CA THR A 208 -18.55 -11.33 -19.80
C THR A 208 -18.50 -11.81 -21.25
N THR A 209 -17.32 -12.11 -21.79
CA THR A 209 -17.14 -12.47 -23.21
C THR A 209 -17.42 -13.95 -23.49
N ASN A 210 -17.16 -14.84 -22.52
CA ASN A 210 -17.39 -16.28 -22.66
C ASN A 210 -18.84 -16.73 -22.42
N GLY A 211 -19.75 -15.82 -22.02
CA GLY A 211 -21.15 -16.12 -21.72
C GLY A 211 -22.12 -16.16 -22.92
N GLN A 212 -21.67 -15.87 -24.16
CA GLN A 212 -22.56 -15.68 -25.32
C GLN A 212 -22.53 -16.78 -26.41
N GLY A 213 -21.81 -17.89 -26.22
CA GLY A 213 -21.75 -18.93 -27.26
C GLY A 213 -21.83 -20.34 -26.69
N LEU A 214 -23.02 -20.94 -26.73
CA LEU A 214 -23.29 -22.35 -27.10
C LEU A 214 -24.71 -22.75 -26.65
N ALA A 215 -25.65 -22.69 -27.59
CA ALA A 215 -26.96 -23.31 -27.47
C ALA A 215 -26.95 -24.71 -28.13
N ALA A 216 -27.65 -25.64 -27.48
CA ALA A 216 -28.15 -26.94 -27.94
C ALA A 216 -27.20 -28.17 -27.90
N GLN A 217 -27.36 -29.02 -26.87
CA GLN A 217 -28.00 -30.35 -27.00
C GLN A 217 -28.35 -30.95 -25.61
N PRO A 218 -29.38 -31.83 -25.50
CA PRO A 218 -30.01 -32.18 -24.23
C PRO A 218 -29.67 -33.59 -23.72
N LEU A 219 -30.04 -33.80 -22.44
CA LEU A 219 -30.21 -35.05 -21.68
C LEU A 219 -28.96 -35.65 -21.00
N GLY A 220 -28.96 -35.52 -19.67
CA GLY A 220 -28.06 -36.21 -18.74
C GLY A 220 -28.05 -35.55 -17.37
N GLU A 221 -29.06 -35.86 -16.55
CA GLU A 221 -29.20 -35.44 -15.15
C GLU A 221 -27.91 -35.58 -14.34
N VAL A 222 -27.34 -34.45 -13.93
CA VAL A 222 -26.71 -34.29 -12.61
C VAL A 222 -27.08 -32.89 -12.12
N GLN A 223 -27.91 -32.83 -11.09
CA GLN A 223 -28.27 -31.60 -10.38
C GLN A 223 -27.00 -30.88 -9.88
N ARG A 224 -26.53 -29.89 -10.64
CA ARG A 224 -25.70 -28.80 -10.16
C ARG A 224 -26.55 -27.56 -10.30
N SER A 225 -27.05 -27.08 -9.17
CA SER A 225 -27.83 -25.85 -9.08
C SER A 225 -27.09 -24.70 -9.78
N ASP A 226 -27.72 -24.23 -10.84
CA ASP A 226 -27.48 -22.96 -11.52
C ASP A 226 -27.50 -21.81 -10.52
N ASP A 227 -26.42 -21.02 -10.51
CA ASP A 227 -26.40 -19.65 -9.98
C ASP A 227 -25.08 -18.99 -10.44
N ARG A 228 -25.04 -18.54 -11.71
CA ARG A 228 -23.87 -17.83 -12.28
C ARG A 228 -24.20 -16.45 -12.84
N SER A 229 -25.20 -15.79 -12.28
CA SER A 229 -25.49 -14.37 -12.57
C SER A 229 -26.17 -13.65 -11.40
N SER A 230 -26.06 -14.16 -10.19
CA SER A 230 -26.52 -13.50 -8.96
C SER A 230 -25.30 -12.93 -8.23
N GLY A 231 -25.32 -11.63 -7.92
CA GLY A 231 -24.32 -11.00 -7.05
C GLY A 231 -24.25 -11.68 -5.67
N PRO A 232 -23.36 -11.24 -4.76
CA PRO A 232 -23.25 -11.84 -3.43
C PRO A 232 -24.62 -11.85 -2.72
N SER A 233 -25.25 -13.02 -2.61
CA SER A 233 -26.54 -13.17 -1.95
C SER A 233 -26.35 -13.06 -0.44
N MET A 234 -26.96 -12.03 0.14
CA MET A 234 -26.88 -11.71 1.58
C MET A 234 -27.65 -12.74 2.42
N ASP A 235 -27.19 -12.98 3.65
CA ASP A 235 -27.91 -13.80 4.63
C ASP A 235 -29.23 -13.09 5.02
N PRO A 236 -30.42 -13.60 4.64
CA PRO A 236 -31.69 -12.94 4.92
C PRO A 236 -32.05 -12.98 6.42
N GLY A 237 -31.46 -13.89 7.20
CA GLY A 237 -31.72 -14.02 8.63
C GLY A 237 -30.74 -13.24 9.50
N ARG A 238 -29.48 -13.10 9.04
CA ARG A 238 -28.43 -12.36 9.75
C ARG A 238 -27.49 -11.64 8.78
N PRO A 239 -27.90 -10.50 8.21
CA PRO A 239 -27.14 -9.81 7.17
C PRO A 239 -25.85 -9.15 7.68
N THR A 240 -25.67 -9.04 9.00
CA THR A 240 -24.49 -8.42 9.61
C THR A 240 -23.78 -9.38 10.56
N ILE A 241 -22.46 -9.26 10.66
CA ILE A 241 -21.62 -10.03 11.59
C ILE A 241 -20.64 -9.11 12.31
N ARG A 242 -20.38 -9.36 13.60
CA ARG A 242 -19.45 -8.56 14.41
C ARG A 242 -18.08 -9.23 14.53
N GLU A 243 -17.04 -8.44 14.74
CA GLU A 243 -15.68 -8.93 14.99
C GLU A 243 -15.61 -9.96 16.13
N SER A 244 -16.32 -9.72 17.24
CA SER A 244 -16.39 -10.65 18.38
C SER A 244 -17.06 -11.98 18.02
N GLU A 245 -18.02 -11.97 17.10
CA GLU A 245 -18.69 -13.17 16.63
C GLU A 245 -17.79 -13.95 15.66
N ILE A 246 -17.06 -13.25 14.78
CA ILE A 246 -16.05 -13.85 13.89
C ILE A 246 -15.00 -14.56 14.74
N THR A 247 -14.38 -13.86 15.69
CA THR A 247 -13.32 -14.44 16.53
C THR A 247 -13.80 -15.60 17.38
N ALA A 248 -15.01 -15.52 17.96
CA ALA A 248 -15.60 -16.62 18.72
C ALA A 248 -15.82 -17.86 17.85
N GLN A 249 -16.37 -17.70 16.64
CA GLN A 249 -16.69 -18.82 15.74
C GLN A 249 -15.44 -19.44 15.10
N LEU A 250 -14.42 -18.64 14.79
CA LEU A 250 -13.11 -19.16 14.39
C LEU A 250 -12.48 -19.98 15.52
N GLY A 251 -12.67 -19.59 16.79
CA GLY A 251 -12.23 -20.37 17.95
C GLY A 251 -12.96 -21.70 18.11
N LEU A 252 -14.18 -21.82 17.57
CA LEU A 252 -15.00 -23.04 17.57
C LEU A 252 -14.76 -23.94 16.32
N GLY A 253 -13.76 -23.60 15.49
CA GLY A 253 -13.43 -24.35 14.26
C GLY A 253 -14.19 -23.89 13.01
N GLY A 254 -14.92 -22.77 13.08
CA GLY A 254 -15.49 -22.12 11.91
C GLY A 254 -14.40 -21.60 10.96
N THR A 255 -14.73 -21.43 9.69
CA THR A 255 -13.85 -20.85 8.67
C THR A 255 -14.57 -19.79 7.84
N ILE A 256 -13.81 -18.84 7.29
CA ILE A 256 -14.33 -17.90 6.28
C ILE A 256 -14.15 -18.54 4.91
N LEU A 257 -15.26 -18.71 4.19
CA LEU A 257 -15.28 -19.38 2.88
C LEU A 257 -14.98 -18.42 1.74
N ASP A 258 -15.41 -17.17 1.86
CA ASP A 258 -15.26 -16.16 0.82
C ASP A 258 -15.26 -14.76 1.41
N VAL A 259 -14.57 -13.83 0.74
CA VAL A 259 -14.48 -12.43 1.13
C VAL A 259 -14.66 -11.54 -0.09
N THR A 260 -15.65 -10.65 0.01
CA THR A 260 -15.95 -9.65 -1.00
C THR A 260 -15.87 -8.26 -0.38
N VAL A 261 -15.23 -7.33 -1.08
CA VAL A 261 -15.06 -5.94 -0.68
C VAL A 261 -15.91 -5.09 -1.61
N LEU A 262 -16.77 -4.25 -1.06
CA LEU A 262 -17.51 -3.25 -1.83
C LEU A 262 -16.74 -1.93 -1.75
N ALA A 263 -16.31 -1.42 -2.89
CA ALA A 263 -15.67 -0.12 -3.00
C ALA A 263 -16.73 0.97 -3.22
N GLN A 264 -16.83 1.90 -2.27
CA GLN A 264 -17.80 2.99 -2.27
C GLN A 264 -17.26 4.21 -3.05
N ALA A 265 -18.16 5.03 -3.57
CA ALA A 265 -17.83 6.20 -4.38
C ALA A 265 -16.99 7.27 -3.65
N ASP A 266 -17.02 7.30 -2.32
CA ASP A 266 -16.23 8.18 -1.46
C ASP A 266 -14.83 7.65 -1.14
N GLY A 267 -14.45 6.51 -1.72
CA GLY A 267 -13.17 5.85 -1.47
C GLY A 267 -13.14 5.00 -0.20
N GLU A 268 -14.28 4.79 0.46
CA GLU A 268 -14.40 3.85 1.57
C GLU A 268 -14.66 2.42 1.07
N PHE A 269 -14.24 1.42 1.86
CA PHE A 269 -14.43 0.01 1.56
C PHE A 269 -15.29 -0.66 2.62
N ARG A 270 -16.32 -1.40 2.20
CA ARG A 270 -17.12 -2.28 3.07
C ARG A 270 -16.74 -3.73 2.88
N LEU A 271 -16.81 -4.50 3.95
CA LEU A 271 -16.39 -5.90 3.96
C LEU A 271 -17.59 -6.83 4.09
N LEU A 272 -17.78 -7.69 3.08
CA LEU A 272 -18.72 -8.80 3.08
C LEU A 272 -17.96 -10.12 3.26
N LEU A 273 -18.39 -10.93 4.23
CA LEU A 273 -17.81 -12.23 4.51
C LEU A 273 -18.85 -13.32 4.31
N ARG A 274 -18.44 -14.45 3.72
CA ARG A 274 -19.24 -15.67 3.71
C ARG A 274 -18.66 -16.67 4.72
N PRO A 275 -19.17 -16.70 5.96
CA PRO A 275 -18.70 -17.66 6.97
C PRO A 275 -19.26 -19.07 6.72
N SER A 276 -18.56 -20.11 7.19
CA SER A 276 -19.02 -21.50 7.10
C SER A 276 -20.20 -21.82 8.02
N TRP A 277 -20.42 -20.99 9.05
CA TRP A 277 -21.49 -21.12 10.06
C TRP A 277 -22.71 -20.24 9.76
N GLY A 278 -22.81 -19.68 8.56
CA GLY A 278 -23.90 -18.81 8.13
C GLY A 278 -24.37 -19.15 6.72
N ARG A 279 -25.52 -18.61 6.33
CA ARG A 279 -26.04 -18.78 4.96
C ARG A 279 -25.80 -17.49 4.19
N GLY A 280 -25.00 -17.52 3.14
CA GLY A 280 -24.75 -16.33 2.32
C GLY A 280 -23.78 -15.33 2.95
N PHE A 281 -23.70 -14.14 2.35
CA PHE A 281 -22.78 -13.08 2.76
C PHE A 281 -23.32 -12.26 3.92
N ARG A 282 -22.41 -11.80 4.79
CA ARG A 282 -22.70 -10.92 5.92
C ARG A 282 -21.77 -9.73 5.94
N CYS A 283 -22.31 -8.55 6.16
CA CYS A 283 -21.57 -7.30 6.29
C CYS A 283 -20.92 -7.19 7.67
N VAL A 284 -19.65 -6.80 7.74
CA VAL A 284 -18.96 -6.60 9.02
C VAL A 284 -19.44 -5.31 9.68
N ALA A 285 -19.98 -5.39 10.90
CA ALA A 285 -20.52 -4.25 11.63
C ALA A 285 -19.60 -3.76 12.76
N THR A 286 -19.69 -2.47 13.08
CA THR A 286 -18.97 -1.85 14.21
C THR A 286 -19.62 -2.17 15.56
N TYR A 287 -18.80 -2.18 16.62
CA TYR A 287 -19.22 -2.51 17.98
C TYR A 287 -20.28 -1.54 18.56
N ARG A 288 -20.22 -0.24 18.23
CA ARG A 288 -20.96 0.79 18.96
C ARG A 288 -22.36 1.10 18.42
N ARG A 289 -22.70 0.76 17.17
CA ARG A 289 -23.98 1.18 16.56
C ARG A 289 -24.61 0.22 15.55
N ASN A 290 -24.07 -1.00 15.38
CA ASN A 290 -24.53 -1.92 14.32
C ASN A 290 -24.45 -1.30 12.90
N SER A 291 -23.69 -0.21 12.73
CA SER A 291 -23.40 0.36 11.44
C SER A 291 -22.34 -0.47 10.73
N ASP A 292 -22.40 -0.50 9.40
CA ASP A 292 -21.37 -1.11 8.56
C ASP A 292 -19.99 -0.57 8.94
N ARG A 293 -19.02 -1.47 9.04
CA ARG A 293 -17.62 -1.11 9.24
C ARG A 293 -17.05 -0.76 7.89
N THR A 294 -16.75 0.52 7.71
CA THR A 294 -16.04 1.02 6.54
C THR A 294 -14.56 1.20 6.83
N TYR A 295 -13.74 1.07 5.79
CA TYR A 295 -12.30 1.26 5.84
C TYR A 295 -11.93 2.30 4.80
N LYS A 296 -11.26 3.38 5.21
CA LYS A 296 -10.71 4.38 4.29
C LYS A 296 -9.42 3.94 3.59
N ASP A 297 -8.85 2.86 4.07
CA ASP A 297 -7.53 2.35 3.69
C ASP A 297 -7.63 0.84 3.49
N PHE A 298 -7.32 0.40 2.27
CA PHE A 298 -7.38 -1.01 1.88
C PHE A 298 -6.34 -1.85 2.64
N SER A 299 -5.21 -1.29 3.03
CA SER A 299 -4.18 -1.98 3.82
C SER A 299 -4.70 -2.34 5.21
N ARG A 300 -5.47 -1.44 5.83
CA ARG A 300 -6.14 -1.72 7.12
C ARG A 300 -7.24 -2.77 6.97
N LEU A 301 -7.96 -2.77 5.86
CA LEU A 301 -8.93 -3.81 5.53
C LEU A 301 -8.21 -5.16 5.37
N LEU A 302 -7.12 -5.20 4.62
CA LEU A 302 -6.35 -6.42 4.38
C LEU A 302 -5.78 -6.98 5.68
N ALA A 303 -5.18 -6.14 6.52
CA ALA A 303 -4.70 -6.53 7.85
C ALA A 303 -5.83 -7.13 8.70
N PHE A 304 -7.04 -6.57 8.64
CA PHE A 304 -8.20 -7.12 9.32
C PHE A 304 -8.62 -8.49 8.75
N VAL A 305 -8.70 -8.63 7.43
CA VAL A 305 -9.08 -9.90 6.77
C VAL A 305 -8.07 -11.01 7.09
N ARG A 306 -6.78 -10.71 6.97
CA ARG A 306 -5.72 -11.70 7.19
C ARG A 306 -5.57 -12.02 8.68
N GLY A 307 -5.54 -11.00 9.55
CA GLY A 307 -5.31 -11.18 10.98
C GLY A 307 -6.53 -11.66 11.74
N VAL A 308 -7.66 -10.96 11.59
CA VAL A 308 -8.88 -11.20 12.38
C VAL A 308 -9.77 -12.26 11.74
N CYS A 309 -10.01 -12.15 10.43
CA CYS A 309 -10.85 -13.12 9.73
C CYS A 309 -10.11 -14.43 9.37
N ARG A 310 -8.78 -14.46 9.50
CA ARG A 310 -7.90 -15.60 9.15
C ARG A 310 -8.13 -16.14 7.74
N TYR A 311 -8.55 -15.26 6.83
CA TYR A 311 -8.81 -15.64 5.45
C TYR A 311 -7.57 -15.34 4.62
N HIS A 312 -7.00 -16.36 3.96
CA HIS A 312 -5.80 -16.24 3.10
C HIS A 312 -6.11 -16.36 1.59
N GLY A 313 -7.38 -16.49 1.21
CA GLY A 313 -7.79 -16.59 -0.19
C GLY A 313 -7.84 -15.24 -0.94
N PRO A 314 -8.29 -15.26 -2.20
CA PRO A 314 -8.42 -14.06 -3.02
C PRO A 314 -9.54 -13.14 -2.51
N LEU A 315 -9.32 -11.82 -2.62
CA LEU A 315 -10.31 -10.80 -2.27
C LEU A 315 -10.99 -10.31 -3.54
N ARG A 316 -12.32 -10.49 -3.64
CA ARG A 316 -13.10 -9.93 -4.74
C ARG A 316 -13.48 -8.50 -4.41
N VAL A 317 -13.04 -7.53 -5.21
CA VAL A 317 -13.44 -6.13 -5.05
C VAL A 317 -14.52 -5.83 -6.09
N LEU A 318 -15.70 -5.44 -5.64
CA LEU A 318 -16.79 -4.99 -6.48
C LEU A 318 -16.90 -3.47 -6.32
N GLU A 319 -16.93 -2.75 -7.44
CA GLU A 319 -17.30 -1.34 -7.44
C GLU A 319 -18.81 -1.26 -7.15
N ASP A 320 -19.22 -0.36 -6.26
CA ASP A 320 -20.62 -0.10 -5.96
C ASP A 320 -21.26 0.63 -7.16
N SER A 321 -21.39 -0.05 -8.29
CA SER A 321 -22.41 0.30 -9.28
C SER A 321 -23.72 -0.15 -8.64
N GLU A 322 -24.60 0.76 -8.25
CA GLU A 322 -25.93 0.36 -7.79
C GLU A 322 -26.55 -0.60 -8.82
N PRO A 323 -26.91 -1.81 -8.38
CA PRO A 323 -28.32 -2.14 -8.40
C PRO A 323 -28.76 -2.52 -6.99
N GLU A 324 -29.91 -1.98 -6.59
CA GLU A 324 -30.78 -2.47 -5.53
C GLU A 324 -30.29 -3.73 -4.79
N VAL A 325 -29.45 -3.56 -3.76
CA VAL A 325 -29.60 -4.41 -2.59
C VAL A 325 -30.79 -3.80 -1.87
N PRO A 326 -31.93 -4.48 -1.72
CA PRO A 326 -33.03 -3.97 -0.93
C PRO A 326 -32.55 -3.91 0.53
N VAL A 327 -31.91 -2.81 0.89
CA VAL A 327 -31.87 -2.32 2.25
C VAL A 327 -33.32 -1.92 2.48
N HIS A 328 -34.12 -2.87 2.97
CA HIS A 328 -35.37 -2.51 3.60
C HIS A 328 -35.02 -1.47 4.66
N GLN A 329 -35.32 -0.22 4.32
CA GLN A 329 -35.49 0.86 5.27
C GLN A 329 -36.40 0.30 6.36
N VAL A 330 -35.83 -0.05 7.51
CA VAL A 330 -36.58 0.07 8.75
C VAL A 330 -36.63 1.56 9.04
N SER A 331 -37.45 2.25 8.25
CA SER A 331 -37.96 3.57 8.56
C SER A 331 -38.90 3.36 9.74
N GLY A 332 -38.34 3.41 10.94
CA GLY A 332 -39.09 3.51 12.18
C GLY A 332 -39.74 4.89 12.27
N MET A 333 -40.78 5.13 11.45
CA MET A 333 -41.81 6.09 11.79
C MET A 333 -42.65 5.49 12.92
N ILE A 334 -42.29 5.81 14.16
CA ILE A 334 -43.28 5.96 15.24
C ILE A 334 -42.91 7.23 16.02
N PHE A 335 -43.30 8.39 15.49
CA PHE A 335 -43.61 9.53 16.36
C PHE A 335 -44.99 9.27 16.95
N ASN A 336 -45.04 8.69 18.15
CA ASN A 336 -46.26 8.61 18.92
C ASN A 336 -46.41 9.92 19.71
N THR A 337 -46.94 10.96 19.06
CA THR A 337 -47.53 12.09 19.77
C THR A 337 -48.96 11.72 20.16
N GLY A 338 -49.08 10.92 21.21
CA GLY A 338 -50.34 10.55 21.86
C GLY A 338 -50.57 11.41 23.10
N THR A 339 -51.38 12.44 22.91
CA THR A 339 -52.22 13.16 23.88
C THR A 339 -52.51 12.45 25.21
N LYS A 340 -52.33 13.17 26.32
CA LYS A 340 -52.93 12.88 27.64
C LYS A 340 -54.46 12.90 27.53
N PRO A 341 -55.19 11.94 28.13
CA PRO A 341 -56.59 12.15 28.44
C PRO A 341 -56.74 12.89 29.78
N ASN A 342 -57.78 13.73 29.84
CA ASN A 342 -58.37 14.23 31.08
C ASN A 342 -58.93 13.08 31.94
#